data_AF-A0A416VWA2-F1
#
_entry.id   AF-A0A416VWA2-F1
#
_cell.length_a   1.000
_cell.length_b   1.000
_cell.length_c   1.000
_cell.angle_alpha   90.00
_cell.angle_beta   90.00
_cell.angle_gamma   90.00
#
_symmetry.space_group_name_H-M   'P 1'
#
loop_
_entity.id
_entity.type
_entity.pdbx_description
1 polymer ?
#
loop_
_entity_poly.entity_id
_entity_poly.type
_entity_poly.pdbx_seq_one_letter_code
_entity_poly.pdbx_strand_id
1 'polypeptide(L)'
;MVTNKGYSFYSLTRNARVIRLFFLLFTVSSCIDREFEGIPNDPEGTVAISMTNDTRNSATKLYLDECNPIMIDDMNNFVNVDFGWEFVELGKIDGLYNIKSIPETGWRERVSVRDDEGYIGRYSTGDSYLYIRIYVMKYMYAGGGGKPSVGNGGIVGARIKYQYPFIPEK
;
A
#
# COMPACT_ATOMS: atom_id res chain seq x y z
N MET A 1 28.61 12.79 -18.28
CA MET A 1 28.92 14.13 -18.83
C MET A 1 28.01 14.33 -20.03
N VAL A 2 26.82 14.89 -19.82
CA VAL A 2 25.87 15.22 -20.88
C VAL A 2 26.09 16.69 -21.23
N THR A 3 26.49 16.97 -22.46
CA THR A 3 26.59 18.32 -23.01
C THR A 3 25.47 18.57 -24.01
N ASN A 4 24.79 19.70 -23.77
CA ASN A 4 23.65 20.27 -24.49
C ASN A 4 23.82 20.27 -26.00
N LYS A 5 22.81 19.79 -26.75
CA LYS A 5 22.68 20.06 -28.19
C LYS A 5 21.79 21.28 -28.39
N GLY A 6 22.39 22.35 -28.91
CA GLY A 6 21.71 23.58 -29.29
C GLY A 6 20.70 23.38 -30.42
N TYR A 7 19.63 24.17 -30.38
CA TYR A 7 18.64 24.24 -31.44
C TYR A 7 19.02 25.35 -32.44
N SER A 8 19.05 24.97 -33.72
CA SER A 8 19.30 25.84 -34.87
C SER A 8 18.04 26.62 -35.23
N PHE A 9 18.15 27.95 -35.36
CA PHE A 9 17.08 28.81 -35.89
C PHE A 9 17.30 29.06 -37.38
N TYR A 10 16.37 28.60 -38.21
CA TYR A 10 16.34 28.92 -39.63
C TYR A 10 15.95 30.41 -39.83
N SER A 11 16.80 31.16 -40.51
CA SER A 11 16.47 32.49 -41.02
C SER A 11 15.68 32.35 -42.32
N LEU A 12 14.54 33.03 -42.42
CA LEU A 12 13.92 33.37 -43.70
C LEU A 12 13.59 34.85 -43.75
N THR A 13 13.93 35.43 -44.90
CA THR A 13 14.14 36.84 -45.17
C THR A 13 12.89 37.59 -45.65
N ARG A 14 12.96 38.92 -45.49
CA ARG A 14 12.42 40.03 -46.31
C ARG A 14 11.19 40.80 -45.81
N ASN A 15 11.42 42.11 -45.76
CA ASN A 15 10.53 43.26 -45.94
C ASN A 15 9.88 43.86 -44.68
N ALA A 16 10.44 45.01 -44.32
CA ALA A 16 10.00 45.93 -43.30
C ALA A 16 8.57 46.44 -43.54
N ARG A 17 7.73 46.37 -42.48
CA ARG A 17 6.69 47.36 -42.11
C ARG A 17 6.02 46.91 -40.79
N VAL A 18 6.36 47.64 -39.72
CA VAL A 18 5.67 47.84 -38.43
C VAL A 18 4.55 46.85 -38.06
N ILE A 19 4.82 45.91 -37.14
CA ILE A 19 3.79 45.31 -36.28
C ILE A 19 4.36 45.14 -34.86
N ARG A 20 3.67 45.76 -33.90
CA ARG A 20 3.91 45.67 -32.45
C ARG A 20 3.95 44.21 -32.01
N LEU A 21 5.05 43.75 -31.41
CA LEU A 21 5.11 42.42 -30.80
C LEU A 21 4.87 42.52 -29.29
N PHE A 22 3.74 41.95 -28.89
CA PHE A 22 3.27 41.78 -27.53
C PHE A 22 4.35 41.16 -26.63
N PHE A 23 4.54 41.72 -25.44
CA PHE A 23 5.19 41.04 -24.33
C PHE A 23 4.36 39.82 -23.95
N LEU A 24 4.83 38.62 -24.31
CA LEU A 24 4.32 37.39 -23.72
C LEU A 24 5.24 37.01 -22.56
N LEU A 25 4.85 37.45 -21.36
CA LEU A 25 5.41 37.01 -20.10
C LEU A 25 5.08 35.52 -19.94
N PHE A 26 5.97 34.63 -20.38
CA PHE A 26 5.86 33.21 -20.05
C PHE A 26 6.28 33.07 -18.58
N THR A 27 5.29 33.13 -17.68
CA THR A 27 5.43 32.52 -16.36
C THR A 27 5.66 31.04 -16.59
N VAL A 28 6.90 30.58 -16.38
CA VAL A 28 7.19 29.15 -16.28
C VAL A 28 6.43 28.70 -15.03
N SER A 29 5.25 28.11 -15.25
CA SER A 29 4.50 27.42 -14.22
C SER A 29 5.46 26.43 -13.60
N SER A 30 5.75 26.64 -12.32
CA SER A 30 6.59 25.79 -11.52
C SER A 30 6.12 24.34 -11.68
N CYS A 31 6.86 23.53 -12.42
CA CYS A 31 6.93 22.11 -12.10
C CYS A 31 7.68 22.07 -10.77
N ILE A 32 6.94 22.28 -9.70
CA ILE A 32 7.35 21.97 -8.34
C ILE A 32 7.78 20.51 -8.42
N ASP A 33 9.09 20.27 -8.39
CA ASP A 33 9.63 19.06 -7.82
C ASP A 33 8.98 18.98 -6.44
N ARG A 34 7.94 18.15 -6.33
CA ARG A 34 7.31 17.87 -5.05
C ARG A 34 8.37 17.10 -4.28
N GLU A 35 9.14 17.84 -3.51
CA GLU A 35 9.89 17.36 -2.36
C GLU A 35 9.07 16.22 -1.75
N PHE A 36 9.67 15.03 -1.65
CA PHE A 36 9.07 13.83 -1.04
C PHE A 36 8.98 14.07 0.47
N GLU A 37 8.23 15.09 0.85
CA GLU A 37 7.93 15.48 2.22
C GLU A 37 6.79 14.56 2.68
N GLY A 38 7.13 13.65 3.61
CA GLY A 38 6.22 13.36 4.71
C GLY A 38 5.51 12.02 4.76
N ILE A 39 5.89 10.99 3.99
CA ILE A 39 5.50 9.61 4.35
C ILE A 39 6.58 9.06 5.27
N PRO A 40 6.31 8.85 6.58
CA PRO A 40 7.28 8.22 7.47
C PRO A 40 7.69 6.86 6.89
N ASN A 41 8.99 6.56 6.95
CA ASN A 41 9.48 5.26 6.48
C ASN A 41 8.77 4.13 7.22
N ASP A 42 8.58 3.01 6.50
CA ASP A 42 8.12 1.80 7.14
C ASP A 42 9.08 1.45 8.30
N PRO A 43 8.54 0.96 9.43
CA PRO A 43 9.36 0.51 10.54
C PRO A 43 10.37 -0.58 10.13
N GLU A 44 11.53 -0.63 10.79
CA GLU A 44 12.53 -1.67 10.54
C GLU A 44 11.93 -3.07 10.70
N GLY A 45 12.32 -4.02 9.84
CA GLY A 45 11.74 -5.37 9.84
C GLY A 45 10.37 -5.47 9.17
N THR A 46 9.91 -4.43 8.47
CA THR A 46 8.72 -4.50 7.62
C THR A 46 8.98 -5.41 6.41
N VAL A 47 8.03 -6.31 6.16
CA VAL A 47 8.03 -7.22 5.01
C VAL A 47 6.80 -6.94 4.15
N ALA A 48 6.97 -6.93 2.83
CA ALA A 48 5.88 -6.77 1.86
C ALA A 48 5.65 -8.06 1.07
N ILE A 49 4.41 -8.55 1.07
CA ILE A 49 4.02 -9.76 0.33
C ILE A 49 2.72 -9.56 -0.44
N SER A 50 2.49 -10.43 -1.41
CA SER A 50 1.20 -10.59 -2.08
C SER A 50 0.54 -11.85 -1.55
N MET A 51 -0.69 -11.73 -1.06
CA MET A 51 -1.48 -12.86 -0.57
C MET A 51 -2.67 -13.09 -1.48
N THR A 52 -2.72 -14.24 -2.16
CA THR A 52 -3.93 -14.69 -2.85
C THR A 52 -4.99 -15.14 -1.84
N ASN A 53 -6.26 -14.85 -2.13
CA ASN A 53 -7.37 -15.35 -1.34
C ASN A 53 -7.64 -16.83 -1.63
N ASP A 54 -8.46 -17.47 -0.80
CA ASP A 54 -8.76 -18.91 -0.92
C ASP A 54 -9.72 -19.28 -2.05
N THR A 55 -9.83 -18.42 -3.06
CA THR A 55 -10.56 -18.77 -4.27
C THR A 55 -9.88 -19.98 -4.91
N ARG A 56 -10.62 -21.10 -5.03
CA ARG A 56 -10.15 -22.38 -5.62
C ARG A 56 -9.07 -23.09 -4.80
N ASN A 57 -9.10 -23.01 -3.46
CA ASN A 57 -8.16 -23.71 -2.57
C ASN A 57 -6.69 -23.32 -2.84
N SER A 58 -6.46 -22.06 -3.16
CA SER A 58 -5.17 -21.54 -3.62
C SER A 58 -4.66 -20.36 -2.79
N ALA A 59 -5.13 -20.23 -1.55
CA ALA A 59 -4.71 -19.18 -0.64
C ALA A 59 -3.20 -19.19 -0.43
N THR A 60 -2.60 -18.00 -0.51
CA THR A 60 -1.26 -17.78 0.00
C THR A 60 -1.35 -17.65 1.52
N LYS A 61 -0.65 -18.54 2.22
CA LYS A 61 -0.58 -18.54 3.68
C LYS A 61 0.63 -17.75 4.16
N LEU A 62 0.42 -16.82 5.08
CA LEU A 62 1.47 -16.11 5.80
C LEU A 62 1.90 -16.96 7.00
N TYR A 63 3.09 -17.54 6.92
CA TYR A 63 3.72 -18.27 8.02
C TYR A 63 4.55 -17.31 8.85
N LEU A 64 4.33 -17.36 10.17
CA LEU A 64 5.09 -16.61 11.16
C LEU A 64 5.62 -17.62 12.16
N ASP A 65 6.85 -17.41 12.62
CA ASP A 65 7.49 -18.33 13.57
C ASP A 65 6.60 -18.50 14.82
N GLU A 66 6.47 -19.75 15.26
CA GLU A 66 5.71 -20.15 16.46
C GLU A 66 4.18 -19.96 16.37
N CYS A 67 3.65 -19.61 15.19
CA CYS A 67 2.22 -19.38 14.98
C CYS A 67 1.63 -20.27 13.87
N ASN A 68 0.34 -20.57 13.99
CA ASN A 68 -0.43 -21.04 12.84
C ASN A 68 -0.47 -19.97 11.73
N PRO A 69 -0.64 -20.33 10.45
CA PRO A 69 -0.61 -19.35 9.39
C PRO A 69 -1.86 -18.45 9.37
N ILE A 70 -1.70 -17.24 8.85
CA ILE A 70 -2.79 -16.33 8.51
C ILE A 70 -3.09 -16.48 7.02
N MET A 71 -4.36 -16.43 6.62
CA MET A 71 -4.74 -16.41 5.20
C MET A 71 -5.88 -15.43 4.93
N ILE A 72 -6.15 -15.20 3.64
CA ILE A 72 -7.33 -14.47 3.18
C ILE A 72 -8.35 -15.49 2.68
N ASP A 73 -9.55 -15.54 3.28
CA ASP A 73 -10.61 -16.46 2.85
C ASP A 73 -11.27 -16.03 1.52
N ASP A 74 -12.14 -16.88 0.96
CA ASP A 74 -12.85 -16.64 -0.30
C ASP A 74 -13.80 -15.42 -0.25
N MET A 75 -14.17 -14.98 0.95
CA MET A 75 -14.94 -13.75 1.21
C MET A 75 -14.05 -12.52 1.45
N ASN A 76 -12.73 -12.63 1.24
CA ASN A 76 -11.73 -11.59 1.43
C ASN A 76 -11.60 -11.10 2.88
N ASN A 77 -11.58 -12.02 3.83
CA ASN A 77 -11.30 -11.72 5.24
C ASN A 77 -9.94 -12.28 5.64
N PHE A 78 -9.22 -11.57 6.52
CA PHE A 78 -8.17 -12.20 7.29
C PHE A 78 -8.81 -13.19 8.24
N VAL A 79 -8.28 -14.42 8.25
CA VAL A 79 -8.77 -15.51 9.09
C VAL A 79 -7.61 -16.28 9.71
N ASN A 80 -7.90 -16.95 10.82
CA ASN A 80 -7.04 -17.97 11.38
C ASN A 80 -7.07 -19.25 10.54
N VAL A 81 -5.93 -19.94 10.46
CA VAL A 81 -5.87 -21.34 10.03
C VAL A 81 -5.68 -22.17 11.30
N ASP A 82 -6.53 -23.15 11.55
CA ASP A 82 -6.42 -24.07 12.71
C ASP A 82 -6.36 -23.38 14.09
N PHE A 83 -7.08 -22.25 14.25
CA PHE A 83 -7.21 -21.45 15.47
C PHE A 83 -5.95 -20.66 15.90
N GLY A 84 -6.11 -19.77 16.88
CA GLY A 84 -5.02 -19.07 17.56
C GLY A 84 -4.89 -17.58 17.25
N TRP A 85 -5.30 -17.13 16.06
CA TRP A 85 -5.30 -15.71 15.68
C TRP A 85 -6.65 -15.01 15.92
N GLU A 86 -6.56 -13.79 16.45
CA GLU A 86 -7.64 -12.80 16.45
C GLU A 86 -7.10 -11.47 15.92
N PHE A 87 -7.98 -10.64 15.37
CA PHE A 87 -7.63 -9.40 14.69
C PHE A 87 -8.52 -8.23 15.13
N VAL A 88 -7.98 -7.03 15.01
CA VAL A 88 -8.71 -5.76 15.12
C VAL A 88 -8.51 -4.96 13.84
N GLU A 89 -9.61 -4.49 13.25
CA GLU A 89 -9.61 -3.50 12.17
C GLU A 89 -9.38 -2.10 12.77
N LEU A 90 -8.33 -1.40 12.32
CA LEU A 90 -8.05 -0.02 12.73
C LEU A 90 -8.68 1.01 11.78
N GLY A 91 -9.23 0.55 10.66
CA GLY A 91 -9.75 1.39 9.57
C GLY A 91 -8.62 1.98 8.73
N LYS A 92 -8.92 3.05 8.00
CA LYS A 92 -8.00 3.67 7.06
C LYS A 92 -6.79 4.29 7.76
N ILE A 93 -5.60 3.94 7.29
CA ILE A 93 -4.33 4.49 7.78
C ILE A 93 -3.39 4.77 6.61
N ASP A 94 -2.45 5.69 6.79
CA ASP A 94 -1.44 6.02 5.78
C ASP A 94 -0.16 5.18 5.99
N GLY A 95 -0.26 3.86 5.78
CA GLY A 95 0.88 2.96 5.88
C GLY A 95 1.19 2.41 7.28
N LEU A 96 2.06 1.40 7.32
CA LEU A 96 2.31 0.56 8.50
C LEU A 96 2.88 1.33 9.70
N TYR A 97 3.64 2.40 9.44
CA TYR A 97 4.21 3.26 10.46
C TYR A 97 3.15 3.83 11.42
N ASN A 98 1.93 4.07 10.95
CA ASN A 98 0.86 4.68 11.74
C ASN A 98 0.21 3.71 12.75
N ILE A 99 0.57 2.42 12.75
CA ILE A 99 0.10 1.45 13.74
C ILE A 99 1.08 1.42 14.91
N LYS A 100 0.73 2.13 16.00
CA LYS A 100 1.64 2.36 17.15
C LYS A 100 1.26 1.66 18.45
N SER A 101 0.01 1.22 18.60
CA SER A 101 -0.51 0.69 19.87
C SER A 101 -1.34 -0.57 19.66
N ILE A 102 -1.37 -1.45 20.67
CA ILE A 102 -2.23 -2.64 20.70
C ILE A 102 -3.60 -2.26 21.27
N PRO A 103 -4.72 -2.54 20.58
CA PRO A 103 -6.06 -2.29 21.10
C PRO A 103 -6.41 -3.21 22.28
N GLU A 104 -7.15 -2.69 23.25
CA GLU A 104 -7.61 -3.48 24.40
C GLU A 104 -8.83 -4.37 24.05
N THR A 105 -9.65 -3.95 23.08
CA THR A 105 -10.91 -4.61 22.72
C THR A 105 -11.10 -4.69 21.21
N GLY A 106 -12.16 -5.37 20.76
CA GLY A 106 -12.55 -5.44 19.34
C GLY A 106 -11.99 -6.64 18.57
N TRP A 107 -11.36 -7.59 19.26
CA TRP A 107 -10.74 -8.79 18.70
C TRP A 107 -11.77 -9.74 18.07
N ARG A 108 -11.49 -10.20 16.85
CA ARG A 108 -12.32 -11.12 16.07
C ARG A 108 -11.46 -12.11 15.30
N GLU A 109 -11.89 -13.35 15.19
CA GLU A 109 -11.19 -14.38 14.39
C GLU A 109 -11.24 -14.12 12.87
N ARG A 110 -12.20 -13.30 12.43
CA ARG A 110 -12.44 -12.94 11.04
C ARG A 110 -12.68 -11.44 10.91
N VAL A 111 -11.90 -10.78 10.05
CA VAL A 111 -12.01 -9.34 9.76
C VAL A 111 -11.89 -9.06 8.26
N SER A 112 -12.63 -8.10 7.75
CA SER A 112 -12.69 -7.81 6.31
C SER A 112 -11.40 -7.14 5.86
N VAL A 113 -10.74 -7.69 4.83
CA VAL A 113 -9.58 -7.07 4.19
C VAL A 113 -10.07 -5.90 3.34
N ARG A 114 -9.52 -4.71 3.55
CA ARG A 114 -9.83 -3.48 2.81
C ARG A 114 -8.57 -2.72 2.45
N ASP A 115 -8.59 -2.09 1.28
CA ASP A 115 -7.51 -1.25 0.82
C ASP A 115 -7.30 -0.03 1.73
N ASP A 116 -6.03 0.32 1.91
CA ASP A 116 -5.58 1.42 2.76
C ASP A 116 -5.95 1.26 4.25
N GLU A 117 -6.31 0.06 4.72
CA GLU A 117 -6.64 -0.20 6.12
C GLU A 117 -5.51 -0.87 6.90
N GLY A 118 -5.49 -0.55 8.20
CA GLY A 118 -4.57 -1.10 9.20
C GLY A 118 -5.24 -2.17 10.05
N TYR A 119 -4.45 -3.15 10.47
CA TYR A 119 -4.90 -4.24 11.32
C TYR A 119 -3.83 -4.59 12.34
N ILE A 120 -4.27 -5.07 13.49
CA ILE A 120 -3.40 -5.79 14.43
C ILE A 120 -3.95 -7.19 14.59
N GLY A 121 -3.06 -8.19 14.49
CA GLY A 121 -3.33 -9.56 14.87
C GLY A 121 -2.65 -9.90 16.19
N ARG A 122 -3.30 -10.74 17.00
CA ARG A 122 -2.69 -11.37 18.17
C ARG A 122 -2.79 -12.89 18.07
N TYR A 123 -1.75 -13.58 18.49
CA TYR A 123 -1.70 -15.04 18.59
C TYR A 123 -1.50 -15.45 20.03
N SER A 124 -2.40 -16.28 20.58
CA SER A 124 -2.28 -16.76 21.95
C SER A 124 -1.20 -17.83 22.06
N THR A 125 -0.26 -17.65 22.97
CA THR A 125 0.75 -18.66 23.35
C THR A 125 0.43 -19.34 24.68
N GLY A 126 -0.82 -19.20 25.16
CA GLY A 126 -1.26 -19.66 26.48
C GLY A 126 -1.16 -18.55 27.53
N ASP A 127 0.06 -18.22 27.94
CA ASP A 127 0.31 -17.24 29.02
C ASP A 127 0.47 -15.80 28.51
N SER A 128 0.59 -15.61 27.20
CA SER A 128 0.81 -14.30 26.59
C SER A 128 0.30 -14.25 25.14
N TYR A 129 0.54 -13.12 24.48
CA TYR A 129 0.20 -12.93 23.08
C TYR A 129 1.43 -12.46 22.29
N LEU A 130 1.58 -13.00 21.09
CA LEU A 130 2.46 -12.47 20.05
C LEU A 130 1.62 -11.56 19.14
N TYR A 131 2.21 -10.48 18.65
CA TYR A 131 1.48 -9.47 17.86
C TYR A 131 2.10 -9.28 16.50
N ILE A 132 1.23 -9.01 15.53
CA ILE A 132 1.57 -8.56 14.18
C ILE A 132 0.80 -7.28 13.90
N ARG A 133 1.45 -6.31 13.24
CA ARG A 133 0.75 -5.21 12.59
C ARG A 133 0.76 -5.41 11.08
N ILE A 134 -0.36 -5.13 10.44
CA ILE A 134 -0.59 -5.34 9.00
C ILE A 134 -1.17 -4.06 8.41
N TYR A 135 -0.68 -3.67 7.24
CA TYR A 135 -1.24 -2.62 6.41
C TYR A 135 -1.55 -3.20 5.03
N VAL A 136 -2.79 -3.04 4.58
CA VAL A 136 -3.22 -3.50 3.27
C VAL A 136 -2.97 -2.37 2.27
N MET A 137 -1.95 -2.54 1.43
CA MET A 137 -1.59 -1.54 0.44
C MET A 137 -2.65 -1.40 -0.65
N LYS A 138 -3.18 -2.52 -1.12
CA LYS A 138 -4.22 -2.58 -2.15
C LYS A 138 -4.74 -3.99 -2.33
N TYR A 139 -5.96 -4.10 -2.84
CA TYR A 139 -6.45 -5.33 -3.43
C TYR A 139 -5.65 -5.74 -4.67
N MET A 140 -5.62 -7.04 -4.91
CA MET A 140 -5.24 -7.64 -6.18
C MET A 140 -6.49 -8.06 -6.93
N TYR A 141 -6.52 -7.81 -8.23
CA TYR A 141 -7.65 -8.14 -9.10
C TYR A 141 -7.26 -9.18 -10.14
N ALA A 142 -8.22 -10.02 -10.52
CA ALA A 142 -8.03 -10.98 -11.60
C ALA A 142 -7.57 -10.26 -12.88
N GLY A 143 -6.58 -10.83 -13.59
CA GLY A 143 -6.00 -10.22 -14.80
C GLY A 143 -4.81 -9.29 -14.54
N GLY A 144 -4.35 -9.12 -13.29
CA GLY A 144 -3.08 -8.45 -12.96
C GLY A 144 -3.08 -6.92 -13.09
N GLY A 145 -4.20 -6.33 -13.50
CA GLY A 145 -4.41 -4.88 -13.56
C GLY A 145 -4.81 -4.26 -12.22
N GLY A 146 -4.83 -2.93 -12.17
CA GLY A 146 -5.47 -2.18 -11.08
C GLY A 146 -6.98 -2.45 -11.00
N LYS A 147 -7.66 -1.78 -10.06
CA LYS A 147 -9.12 -1.92 -9.86
C LYS A 147 -9.86 -1.82 -11.20
N PRO A 148 -10.58 -2.88 -11.63
CA PRO A 148 -11.25 -2.88 -12.92
C PRO A 148 -12.34 -1.81 -12.94
N SER A 149 -12.45 -1.10 -14.06
CA SER A 149 -13.38 0.02 -14.20
C SER A 149 -14.85 -0.42 -14.12
N VAL A 150 -15.16 -1.67 -14.49
CA VAL A 150 -16.50 -2.28 -14.36
C VAL A 150 -16.39 -3.82 -14.30
N GLY A 151 -16.94 -4.44 -13.26
CA GLY A 151 -17.54 -5.79 -13.24
C GLY A 151 -16.71 -7.06 -13.53
N ASN A 152 -15.50 -6.99 -14.10
CA ASN A 152 -14.89 -8.16 -14.76
C ASN A 152 -13.60 -8.72 -14.12
N GLY A 153 -13.15 -8.18 -12.99
CA GLY A 153 -12.02 -8.73 -12.25
C GLY A 153 -12.37 -8.78 -10.76
N GLY A 154 -12.81 -9.94 -10.28
CA GLY A 154 -13.00 -10.14 -8.84
C GLY A 154 -11.71 -9.88 -8.06
N ILE A 155 -11.84 -9.59 -6.77
CA ILE A 155 -10.70 -9.55 -5.86
C ILE A 155 -10.14 -10.98 -5.77
N VAL A 156 -8.83 -11.11 -6.01
CA VAL A 156 -8.10 -12.40 -5.93
C VAL A 156 -7.12 -12.42 -4.76
N GLY A 157 -7.14 -11.39 -3.92
CA GLY A 157 -6.26 -11.25 -2.76
C GLY A 157 -5.87 -9.80 -2.50
N ALA A 158 -4.77 -9.60 -1.77
CA ALA A 158 -4.25 -8.29 -1.43
C ALA A 158 -2.73 -8.27 -1.40
N ARG A 159 -2.15 -7.09 -1.66
CA ARG A 159 -0.75 -6.81 -1.34
C ARG A 159 -0.71 -6.15 0.03
N ILE A 160 0.08 -6.72 0.93
CA ILE A 160 0.18 -6.25 2.31
C ILE A 160 1.63 -5.91 2.68
N LYS A 161 1.78 -5.03 3.66
CA LYS A 161 2.98 -4.91 4.47
C LYS A 161 2.67 -5.40 5.88
N TYR A 162 3.62 -6.04 6.52
CA TYR A 162 3.49 -6.42 7.91
C TYR A 162 4.82 -6.33 8.64
N GLN A 163 4.75 -6.29 9.97
CA GLN A 163 5.90 -6.45 10.84
C GLN A 163 5.53 -7.42 11.97
N TYR A 164 6.39 -8.43 12.16
CA TYR A 164 6.29 -9.43 13.21
C TYR A 164 7.70 -9.79 13.71
N PRO A 165 7.92 -9.90 15.03
CA PRO A 165 6.98 -9.52 16.09
C PRO A 165 6.75 -8.01 16.11
N PHE A 166 5.53 -7.59 16.42
CA PHE A 166 5.20 -6.19 16.69
C PHE A 166 5.26 -5.93 18.20
N ILE A 167 6.20 -5.08 18.61
CA ILE A 167 6.34 -4.61 19.98
C ILE A 167 6.07 -3.11 19.95
N PRO A 168 5.00 -2.60 20.60
CA PRO A 168 4.76 -1.18 20.69
C PRO A 168 5.96 -0.46 21.31
N GLU A 169 6.34 0.67 20.72
CA GLU A 169 7.29 1.58 21.33
C GLU A 169 6.70 2.07 22.67
N LYS A 170 7.51 2.07 23.73
CA LYS A 170 7.09 2.53 25.07
C LYS A 170 6.97 4.04 25.15
#